data_AF-A0A9R1S1S8-F1
#
_entry.id   AF-A0A9R1S1S8-F1
#
_cell.length_a   1.000
_cell.length_b   1.000
_cell.length_c   1.000
_cell.angle_alpha   90.00
_cell.angle_beta   90.00
_cell.angle_gamma   90.00
#
_symmetry.space_group_name_H-M   'P 1'
#
loop_
_entity.id
_entity.type
_entity.pdbx_description
1 polymer ?
#
loop_
_entity_poly.entity_id
_entity_poly.type
_entity_poly.pdbx_seq_one_letter_code
_entity_poly.pdbx_strand_id
1 'polypeptide(L)'
;MSSTSSTQSNRSAASSSSTPSSERSSVRSAGASQPPPTERTGNSLRFDGRTIHFSINAWVLIVASLGILPILPKDVASKAYRLSLLGTICSSAYSLYCTYGKPRAWNMPAIQPWLQSIIVAKDFVHLMFSLMMFTSNVRFKIVLLPVLCWALDHVARFLRRNFAHSSFYRRYMEEPCLWVETNNTTISLLCSNAEITLGFLMIVSLFSWKRNIIQTFMYFHLLKLMYHAPVTSGYHQSVWARIGRAVNPHIHRYTPVLNTPISAVQRWWLR
;
A
#
# COMPACT_ATOMS: atom_id res chain seq x y z
N MET A 1 35.83 62.37 -26.39
CA MET A 1 35.12 62.17 -27.68
C MET A 1 33.70 61.74 -27.31
N SER A 2 32.82 62.71 -27.11
CA SER A 2 31.82 63.19 -28.09
C SER A 2 30.52 62.38 -27.94
N SER A 3 29.31 62.91 -27.77
CA SER A 3 28.76 64.22 -27.38
C SER A 3 27.23 64.11 -27.61
N THR A 4 26.43 64.79 -26.78
CA THR A 4 25.11 65.43 -27.10
C THR A 4 23.93 64.52 -27.52
N SER A 5 22.66 64.80 -27.20
CA SER A 5 22.00 66.04 -26.76
C SER A 5 20.60 65.76 -26.22
N SER A 6 20.25 66.53 -25.19
CA SER A 6 18.93 66.82 -24.62
C SER A 6 18.13 67.84 -25.43
N THR A 7 16.79 67.77 -25.41
CA THR A 7 15.91 68.95 -25.23
C THR A 7 14.48 68.57 -24.82
N GLN A 8 13.77 69.58 -24.29
CA GLN A 8 12.78 69.54 -23.21
C GLN A 8 11.54 70.37 -23.60
N SER A 9 10.39 70.08 -22.94
CA SER A 9 9.21 70.96 -22.69
C SER A 9 8.29 71.33 -23.88
N ASN A 10 6.98 71.57 -23.74
CA ASN A 10 6.26 72.31 -22.68
C ASN A 10 4.71 72.18 -22.80
N ARG A 11 3.98 72.13 -21.65
CA ARG A 11 2.63 72.67 -21.26
C ARG A 11 1.38 72.54 -22.18
N SER A 12 0.09 72.66 -21.77
CA SER A 12 -0.77 72.55 -20.57
C SER A 12 -2.18 73.05 -21.00
N ALA A 13 -3.30 72.41 -20.58
CA ALA A 13 -4.67 72.98 -20.32
C ALA A 13 -5.75 71.86 -20.48
N ALA A 14 -6.40 71.37 -19.41
CA ALA A 14 -7.60 71.89 -18.72
C ALA A 14 -8.95 71.69 -19.44
N SER A 15 -9.80 70.80 -18.91
CA SER A 15 -11.28 70.98 -18.76
C SER A 15 -11.93 69.74 -18.13
N SER A 16 -13.08 69.97 -17.52
CA SER A 16 -13.65 69.33 -16.32
C SER A 16 -14.98 68.59 -16.57
N SER A 17 -15.40 67.77 -15.59
CA SER A 17 -16.78 67.31 -15.24
C SER A 17 -17.51 66.43 -16.27
N SER A 18 -18.19 65.33 -15.90
CA SER A 18 -19.31 65.25 -14.95
C SER A 18 -19.77 63.79 -14.75
N THR A 19 -20.27 63.50 -13.55
CA THR A 19 -21.02 62.31 -13.10
C THR A 19 -22.34 62.16 -13.88
N PRO A 20 -22.88 60.94 -14.02
CA PRO A 20 -24.07 60.53 -13.23
C PRO A 20 -24.05 59.01 -12.92
N SER A 21 -24.90 58.37 -12.13
CA SER A 21 -25.84 58.70 -11.06
C SER A 21 -26.17 57.34 -10.44
N SER A 22 -26.32 57.30 -9.12
CA SER A 22 -26.81 56.14 -8.38
C SER A 22 -28.28 55.87 -8.71
N GLU A 23 -28.64 54.63 -9.05
CA GLU A 23 -30.00 54.12 -8.89
C GLU A 23 -30.01 52.93 -7.95
N ARG A 24 -30.44 53.23 -6.72
CA ARG A 24 -30.99 52.27 -5.76
C ARG A 24 -32.29 51.70 -6.33
N SER A 25 -32.45 50.38 -6.31
CA SER A 25 -33.78 49.77 -6.22
C SER A 25 -33.79 48.75 -5.09
N SER A 26 -34.45 49.14 -4.00
CA SER A 26 -34.64 48.40 -2.78
C SER A 26 -36.09 47.90 -2.73
N VAL A 27 -36.23 46.57 -2.57
CA VAL A 27 -37.31 45.86 -1.86
C VAL A 27 -38.70 45.80 -2.51
N ARG A 28 -39.11 44.57 -2.83
CA ARG A 28 -40.48 44.10 -2.54
C ARG A 28 -40.50 42.60 -2.23
N SER A 29 -40.83 42.29 -0.98
CA SER A 29 -41.10 40.95 -0.44
C SER A 29 -42.47 40.44 -0.87
N ALA A 30 -42.58 39.14 -1.21
CA ALA A 30 -43.68 38.23 -0.82
C ALA A 30 -43.56 36.88 -1.54
N GLY A 31 -43.77 35.79 -0.81
CA GLY A 31 -44.43 34.60 -1.37
C GLY A 31 -43.54 33.41 -1.73
N ALA A 32 -43.26 32.60 -0.70
CA ALA A 32 -42.86 31.20 -0.72
C ALA A 32 -43.21 30.37 -1.97
N SER A 33 -42.19 29.68 -2.51
CA SER A 33 -42.19 28.25 -2.90
C SER A 33 -40.77 27.88 -3.34
N GLN A 34 -39.83 27.80 -2.39
CA GLN A 34 -38.58 27.08 -2.64
C GLN A 34 -38.94 25.59 -2.77
N PRO A 35 -38.57 24.90 -3.87
CA PRO A 35 -38.63 23.45 -3.86
C PRO A 35 -37.67 22.98 -2.75
N PRO A 36 -38.06 22.01 -1.91
CA PRO A 36 -37.19 21.51 -0.85
C PRO A 36 -35.86 21.08 -1.48
N PRO A 37 -34.72 21.26 -0.78
CA PRO A 37 -33.50 20.59 -1.19
C PRO A 37 -33.87 19.11 -1.24
N THR A 38 -33.93 18.55 -2.44
CA THR A 38 -34.05 17.12 -2.60
C THR A 38 -32.77 16.61 -1.98
N GLU A 39 -32.83 16.21 -0.71
CA GLU A 39 -31.94 15.22 -0.15
C GLU A 39 -32.01 14.08 -1.16
N ARG A 40 -31.05 14.08 -2.08
CA ARG A 40 -30.74 12.92 -2.89
C ARG A 40 -30.38 11.87 -1.86
N THR A 41 -31.42 11.14 -1.50
CA THR A 41 -31.39 9.79 -0.98
C THR A 41 -30.75 8.96 -2.08
N GLY A 42 -29.46 9.19 -2.34
CA GLY A 42 -28.60 8.43 -3.22
C GLY A 42 -28.02 7.22 -2.49
N ASN A 43 -28.80 6.66 -1.58
CA ASN A 43 -28.40 5.58 -0.67
C ASN A 43 -28.90 4.20 -1.10
N SER A 44 -29.45 4.04 -2.31
CA SER A 44 -29.99 2.72 -2.70
C SER A 44 -29.07 1.87 -3.58
N LEU A 45 -27.97 2.40 -4.14
CA LEU A 45 -27.07 1.59 -5.00
C LEU A 45 -25.58 1.96 -4.91
N ARG A 46 -25.16 2.82 -3.98
CA ARG A 46 -23.78 2.83 -3.50
C ARG A 46 -23.65 1.72 -2.47
N PHE A 47 -23.46 0.48 -2.93
CA PHE A 47 -22.65 -0.43 -2.13
C PHE A 47 -21.33 0.30 -1.92
N ASP A 48 -21.17 0.87 -0.73
CA ASP A 48 -20.07 1.76 -0.40
C ASP A 48 -18.77 1.03 -0.74
N GLY A 49 -17.95 1.57 -1.64
CA GLY A 49 -16.74 0.88 -2.14
C GLY A 49 -15.83 0.42 -1.00
N ARG A 50 -15.94 1.10 0.14
CA ARG A 50 -15.33 0.75 1.41
C ARG A 50 -15.86 -0.57 2.03
N THR A 51 -17.16 -0.82 1.95
CA THR A 51 -17.81 -2.06 2.40
C THR A 51 -17.44 -3.23 1.49
N ILE A 52 -17.32 -2.99 0.18
CA ILE A 52 -16.81 -3.99 -0.78
C ILE A 52 -15.34 -4.32 -0.48
N HIS A 53 -14.50 -3.29 -0.26
CA HIS A 53 -13.10 -3.51 0.12
C HIS A 53 -12.99 -4.28 1.44
N PHE A 54 -13.80 -3.95 2.43
CA PHE A 54 -13.89 -4.69 3.68
C PHE A 54 -14.30 -6.15 3.48
N SER A 55 -15.36 -6.42 2.71
CA SER A 55 -15.85 -7.79 2.51
C SER A 55 -14.82 -8.66 1.80
N ILE A 56 -14.08 -8.12 0.83
CA ILE A 56 -12.96 -8.82 0.18
C ILE A 56 -11.85 -9.14 1.19
N ASN A 57 -11.44 -8.19 2.03
CA ASN A 57 -10.40 -8.44 3.03
C ASN A 57 -10.87 -9.41 4.13
N ALA A 58 -12.13 -9.34 4.55
CA ALA A 58 -12.72 -10.29 5.50
C ALA A 58 -12.79 -11.71 4.90
N TRP A 59 -13.13 -11.82 3.62
CA TRP A 59 -13.07 -13.08 2.89
C TRP A 59 -11.64 -13.63 2.82
N VAL A 60 -10.66 -12.79 2.45
CA VAL A 60 -9.24 -13.16 2.42
C VAL A 60 -8.78 -13.65 3.79
N LEU A 61 -9.20 -12.97 4.87
CA LEU A 61 -8.87 -13.34 6.24
C LEU A 61 -9.34 -14.76 6.57
N ILE A 62 -10.60 -15.07 6.27
CA ILE A 62 -11.18 -16.40 6.50
C ILE A 62 -10.43 -17.44 5.66
N VAL A 63 -10.31 -17.21 4.35
CA VAL A 63 -9.70 -18.18 3.44
C VAL A 63 -8.21 -18.41 3.74
N ALA A 64 -7.45 -17.38 4.10
CA ALA A 64 -6.06 -17.51 4.51
C ALA A 64 -5.92 -18.32 5.81
N SER A 65 -6.84 -18.11 6.77
CA SER A 65 -6.89 -18.89 8.01
C SER A 65 -7.18 -20.37 7.71
N LEU A 66 -8.11 -20.67 6.80
CA LEU A 66 -8.35 -22.05 6.38
C LEU A 66 -7.13 -22.66 5.68
N GLY A 67 -6.39 -21.88 4.89
CA GLY A 67 -5.20 -22.35 4.16
C GLY A 67 -3.98 -22.62 5.05
N ILE A 68 -3.85 -21.93 6.18
CA ILE A 68 -2.72 -22.12 7.11
C ILE A 68 -2.93 -23.30 8.05
N LEU A 69 -4.19 -23.62 8.39
CA LEU A 69 -4.53 -24.74 9.27
C LEU A 69 -4.14 -26.08 8.64
N PRO A 70 -3.36 -26.94 9.33
CA PRO A 70 -2.91 -28.23 8.79
C PRO A 70 -4.02 -29.28 8.71
N ILE A 71 -5.22 -28.97 9.22
CA ILE A 71 -6.35 -29.90 9.37
C ILE A 71 -7.11 -30.10 8.04
N LEU A 72 -6.96 -29.19 7.08
CA LEU A 72 -7.70 -29.25 5.82
C LEU A 72 -7.10 -30.21 4.78
N PRO A 73 -7.93 -30.85 3.94
CA PRO A 73 -7.46 -31.63 2.80
C PRO A 73 -6.55 -30.78 1.88
N LYS A 74 -5.49 -31.39 1.35
CA LYS A 74 -4.46 -30.71 0.53
C LYS A 74 -5.06 -29.94 -0.65
N ASP A 75 -6.12 -30.47 -1.26
CA ASP A 75 -6.78 -29.84 -2.39
C ASP A 75 -7.53 -28.56 -1.99
N VAL A 76 -8.26 -28.60 -0.88
CA VAL A 76 -8.98 -27.43 -0.35
C VAL A 76 -8.00 -26.37 0.11
N ALA A 77 -6.95 -26.76 0.84
CA ALA A 77 -5.90 -25.84 1.28
C ALA A 77 -5.20 -25.17 0.09
N SER A 78 -4.99 -25.90 -1.02
CA SER A 78 -4.38 -25.34 -2.23
C SER A 78 -5.28 -24.34 -2.96
N LYS A 79 -6.59 -24.59 -2.99
CA LYS A 79 -7.58 -23.66 -3.54
C LYS A 79 -7.69 -22.42 -2.65
N ALA A 80 -7.77 -22.62 -1.33
CA ALA A 80 -7.78 -21.53 -0.35
C ALA A 80 -6.54 -20.63 -0.51
N TYR A 81 -5.35 -21.22 -0.64
CA TYR A 81 -4.13 -20.47 -0.91
C TYR A 81 -4.20 -19.57 -2.15
N ARG A 82 -4.70 -20.11 -3.28
CA ARG A 82 -4.82 -19.33 -4.52
C ARG A 82 -5.90 -18.25 -4.40
N LEU A 83 -7.00 -18.56 -3.74
CA LEU A 83 -8.11 -17.63 -3.52
C LEU A 83 -7.73 -16.50 -2.57
N SER A 84 -6.96 -16.76 -1.51
CA SER A 84 -6.48 -15.72 -0.60
C SER A 84 -5.50 -14.77 -1.30
N LEU A 85 -4.60 -15.31 -2.14
CA LEU A 85 -3.71 -14.48 -2.94
C LEU A 85 -4.47 -13.65 -3.97
N LEU A 86 -5.40 -14.26 -4.70
CA LEU A 86 -6.22 -13.56 -5.69
C LEU A 86 -7.07 -12.46 -5.04
N GLY A 87 -7.68 -12.74 -3.88
CA GLY A 87 -8.44 -11.75 -3.12
C GLY A 87 -7.56 -10.59 -2.64
N THR A 88 -6.31 -10.88 -2.23
CA THR A 88 -5.33 -9.86 -1.84
C THR A 88 -4.91 -9.01 -3.04
N ILE A 89 -4.67 -9.62 -4.22
CA ILE A 89 -4.39 -8.92 -5.48
C ILE A 89 -5.54 -7.99 -5.82
N CYS A 90 -6.78 -8.47 -5.83
CA CYS A 90 -7.95 -7.66 -6.13
C CYS A 90 -8.14 -6.52 -5.11
N SER A 91 -8.00 -6.81 -3.81
CA SER A 91 -8.13 -5.83 -2.73
C SER A 91 -7.08 -4.71 -2.82
N SER A 92 -5.82 -5.08 -3.00
CA SER A 92 -4.69 -4.16 -3.13
C SER A 92 -4.74 -3.35 -4.42
N ALA A 93 -5.06 -3.98 -5.55
CA ALA A 93 -5.26 -3.30 -6.83
C ALA A 93 -6.43 -2.30 -6.77
N TYR A 94 -7.54 -2.66 -6.13
CA TYR A 94 -8.67 -1.76 -5.92
C TYR A 94 -8.29 -0.57 -5.05
N SER A 95 -7.63 -0.79 -3.91
CA SER A 95 -7.15 0.29 -3.02
C SER A 95 -6.21 1.25 -3.76
N LEU A 96 -5.29 0.69 -4.54
CA LEU A 96 -4.32 1.46 -5.29
C LEU A 96 -4.98 2.27 -6.42
N TYR A 97 -5.94 1.67 -7.12
CA TYR A 97 -6.72 2.35 -8.14
C TYR A 97 -7.54 3.51 -7.57
N CYS A 98 -8.19 3.31 -6.42
CA CYS A 98 -8.96 4.36 -5.75
C CYS A 98 -8.08 5.51 -5.24
N THR A 99 -6.84 5.22 -4.81
CA THR A 99 -5.95 6.23 -4.20
C THR A 99 -5.12 6.99 -5.23
N TYR A 100 -4.57 6.30 -6.23
CA TYR A 100 -3.62 6.85 -7.20
C TYR A 100 -4.19 7.02 -8.61
N GLY A 101 -5.38 6.49 -8.88
CA GLY A 101 -6.06 6.63 -10.17
C GLY A 101 -5.31 5.98 -11.34
N LYS A 102 -5.61 6.45 -12.56
CA LYS A 102 -4.98 5.99 -13.80
C LYS A 102 -3.74 6.83 -14.15
N PRO A 103 -2.73 6.26 -14.83
CA PRO A 103 -1.59 7.03 -15.33
C PRO A 103 -2.07 8.12 -16.30
N ARG A 104 -1.37 9.26 -16.30
CA ARG A 104 -1.71 10.45 -17.11
C ARG A 104 -1.74 10.14 -18.61
N ALA A 105 -0.88 9.22 -19.06
CA ALA A 105 -0.88 8.66 -20.41
C ALA A 105 -0.31 7.24 -20.36
N TRP A 106 -0.70 6.40 -21.33
CA TRP A 106 -0.16 5.04 -21.51
C TRP A 106 1.19 5.01 -22.25
N ASN A 107 1.99 6.06 -22.08
CA ASN A 107 3.32 6.17 -22.67
C ASN A 107 4.36 5.89 -21.58
N MET A 108 5.46 5.22 -21.92
CA MET A 108 6.56 4.92 -20.98
C MET A 108 7.00 6.14 -20.12
N PRO A 109 7.13 7.36 -20.68
CA PRO A 109 7.52 8.54 -19.89
C PRO A 109 6.48 9.00 -18.86
N ALA A 110 5.21 8.65 -19.05
CA ALA A 110 4.13 8.99 -18.12
C ALA A 110 3.84 7.87 -17.10
N ILE A 111 4.13 6.61 -17.47
CA ILE A 111 3.99 5.46 -16.59
C ILE A 111 5.08 5.44 -15.52
N GLN A 112 6.33 5.78 -15.88
CA GLN A 112 7.45 5.79 -14.94
C GLN A 112 7.19 6.65 -13.69
N PRO A 113 6.83 7.95 -13.79
CA PRO A 113 6.58 8.77 -12.60
C PRO A 113 5.34 8.30 -11.82
N TRP A 114 4.34 7.73 -12.49
CA TRP A 114 3.16 7.16 -11.83
C TRP A 114 3.51 5.90 -11.03
N LEU A 115 4.38 5.03 -11.54
CA LEU A 115 4.88 3.89 -10.76
C LEU A 115 5.72 4.35 -9.58
N GLN A 116 6.53 5.40 -9.74
CA GLN A 116 7.33 5.96 -8.63
C GLN A 116 6.47 6.53 -7.50
N SER A 117 5.29 7.10 -7.80
CA SER A 117 4.37 7.55 -6.74
C SER A 117 3.71 6.39 -6.01
N ILE A 118 3.52 5.26 -6.69
CA ILE A 118 2.87 4.05 -6.20
C ILE A 118 3.83 3.12 -5.45
N ILE A 119 5.11 3.10 -5.80
CA ILE A 119 6.08 2.11 -5.31
C ILE A 119 6.28 2.19 -3.78
N VAL A 120 6.04 3.37 -3.21
CA VAL A 120 6.12 3.65 -1.77
C VAL A 120 4.86 3.18 -1.04
N ALA A 121 3.76 2.93 -1.75
CA ALA A 121 2.49 2.55 -1.15
C ALA A 121 2.55 1.13 -0.56
N LYS A 122 2.04 0.99 0.66
CA LYS A 122 1.88 -0.31 1.34
C LYS A 122 1.13 -1.32 0.46
N ASP A 123 0.05 -0.86 -0.18
CA ASP A 123 -0.81 -1.70 -0.99
C ASP A 123 -0.12 -2.18 -2.28
N PHE A 124 0.82 -1.40 -2.83
CA PHE A 124 1.61 -1.84 -3.98
C PHE A 124 2.54 -3.00 -3.61
N VAL A 125 3.15 -2.95 -2.43
CA VAL A 125 4.00 -4.04 -1.93
C VAL A 125 3.17 -5.32 -1.75
N HIS A 126 1.98 -5.22 -1.17
CA HIS A 126 1.05 -6.35 -1.03
C HIS A 126 0.65 -6.93 -2.38
N LEU A 127 0.37 -6.06 -3.36
CA LEU A 127 0.01 -6.45 -4.73
C LEU A 127 1.16 -7.22 -5.38
N MET A 128 2.37 -6.67 -5.38
CA MET A 128 3.55 -7.29 -5.99
C MET A 128 3.91 -8.62 -5.32
N PHE A 129 3.88 -8.67 -3.98
CA PHE A 129 4.08 -9.91 -3.23
C PHE A 129 3.06 -10.98 -3.63
N SER A 130 1.77 -10.63 -3.61
CA SER A 130 0.70 -11.59 -3.87
C SER A 130 0.71 -12.07 -5.32
N LEU A 131 0.99 -11.18 -6.28
CA LEU A 131 1.11 -11.51 -7.70
C LEU A 131 2.31 -12.43 -7.97
N MET A 132 3.45 -12.17 -7.33
CA MET A 132 4.65 -13.01 -7.43
C MET A 132 4.37 -14.42 -6.93
N MET A 133 3.73 -14.55 -5.77
CA MET A 133 3.43 -15.84 -5.18
C MET A 133 2.26 -16.57 -5.86
N PHE A 134 1.35 -15.85 -6.52
CA PHE A 134 0.28 -16.42 -7.32
C PHE A 134 0.78 -17.03 -8.63
N THR A 135 1.72 -16.35 -9.29
CA THR A 135 2.33 -16.81 -10.55
C THR A 135 3.31 -17.98 -10.32
N SER A 136 3.75 -18.18 -9.08
CA SER A 136 4.62 -19.28 -8.68
C SER A 136 3.94 -20.65 -8.74
N ASN A 137 4.67 -21.63 -9.27
CA ASN A 137 4.31 -23.04 -9.10
C ASN A 137 4.72 -23.62 -7.72
N VAL A 138 5.50 -22.88 -6.93
CA VAL A 138 5.98 -23.30 -5.61
C VAL A 138 5.04 -22.75 -4.53
N ARG A 139 4.46 -23.66 -3.74
CA ARG A 139 3.46 -23.34 -2.71
C ARG A 139 4.08 -23.45 -1.33
N PHE A 140 4.44 -22.32 -0.73
CA PHE A 140 4.88 -22.26 0.66
C PHE A 140 3.73 -21.80 1.55
N LYS A 141 3.41 -22.56 2.60
CA LYS A 141 2.37 -22.16 3.56
C LYS A 141 2.69 -20.85 4.28
N ILE A 142 3.99 -20.55 4.47
CA ILE A 142 4.47 -19.34 5.16
C ILE A 142 4.02 -18.05 4.45
N VAL A 143 3.73 -18.10 3.14
CA VAL A 143 3.20 -16.97 2.36
C VAL A 143 1.86 -16.46 2.90
N LEU A 144 1.05 -17.37 3.46
CA LEU A 144 -0.25 -16.98 4.01
C LEU A 144 -0.11 -16.16 5.29
N LEU A 145 1.04 -16.20 5.96
CA LEU A 145 1.22 -15.47 7.22
C LEU A 145 1.23 -13.94 7.00
N PRO A 146 2.07 -13.36 6.10
CA PRO A 146 1.96 -11.94 5.76
C PRO A 146 0.57 -11.54 5.24
N VAL A 147 -0.02 -12.36 4.37
CA VAL A 147 -1.37 -12.13 3.80
C VAL A 147 -2.43 -12.06 4.89
N LEU A 148 -2.38 -12.99 5.86
CA LEU A 148 -3.28 -13.02 7.00
C LEU A 148 -3.13 -11.77 7.86
N CYS A 149 -1.88 -11.38 8.17
CA CYS A 149 -1.59 -10.20 8.95
C CYS A 149 -2.09 -8.91 8.28
N TRP A 150 -1.96 -8.78 6.96
CA TRP A 150 -2.50 -7.62 6.22
C TRP A 150 -4.02 -7.60 6.25
N ALA A 151 -4.67 -8.75 6.03
CA ALA A 151 -6.12 -8.85 6.07
C ALA A 151 -6.66 -8.53 7.49
N LEU A 152 -6.02 -9.05 8.53
CA LEU A 152 -6.33 -8.75 9.93
C LEU A 152 -6.27 -7.24 10.22
N ASP A 153 -5.20 -6.59 9.81
CA ASP A 153 -4.98 -5.16 10.00
C ASP A 153 -6.04 -4.30 9.27
N HIS A 154 -6.43 -4.66 8.04
CA HIS A 154 -7.53 -3.99 7.32
C HIS A 154 -8.90 -4.22 7.98
N VAL A 155 -9.20 -5.45 8.39
CA VAL A 155 -10.47 -5.82 9.03
C VAL A 155 -10.60 -5.14 10.39
N ALA A 156 -9.57 -5.17 11.23
CA ALA A 156 -9.59 -4.56 12.58
C ALA A 156 -9.84 -3.06 12.51
N ARG A 157 -9.15 -2.34 11.61
CA ARG A 157 -9.33 -0.89 11.42
C ARG A 157 -10.72 -0.54 10.90
N PHE A 158 -11.28 -1.34 10.00
CA PHE A 158 -12.63 -1.12 9.49
C PHE A 158 -13.70 -1.40 10.55
N LEU A 159 -13.56 -2.50 11.31
CA LEU A 159 -14.48 -2.88 12.36
C LEU A 159 -14.55 -1.79 13.44
N ARG A 160 -13.40 -1.30 13.90
CA ARG A 160 -13.33 -0.22 14.88
C ARG A 160 -13.99 1.05 14.37
N ARG A 161 -13.71 1.47 13.14
CA ARG A 161 -14.21 2.75 12.61
C ARG A 161 -15.72 2.77 12.34
N ASN A 162 -16.32 1.63 11.99
CA ASN A 162 -17.74 1.58 11.62
C ASN A 162 -18.65 0.98 12.70
N PHE A 163 -18.13 0.08 13.54
CA PHE A 163 -18.94 -0.69 14.50
C PHE A 163 -18.59 -0.42 15.98
N ALA A 164 -17.80 0.62 16.29
CA ALA A 164 -17.46 0.98 17.68
C ALA A 164 -18.68 1.13 18.61
N HIS A 165 -19.85 1.49 18.08
CA HIS A 165 -21.09 1.65 18.85
C HIS A 165 -21.95 0.39 18.93
N SER A 166 -21.60 -0.70 18.23
CA SER A 166 -22.37 -1.94 18.23
C SER A 166 -22.09 -2.79 19.48
N SER A 167 -23.15 -3.31 20.11
CA SER A 167 -23.04 -4.18 21.29
C SER A 167 -22.31 -5.50 20.99
N PHE A 168 -22.40 -6.00 19.75
CA PHE A 168 -21.68 -7.20 19.32
C PHE A 168 -20.16 -6.93 19.21
N TYR A 169 -19.78 -5.76 18.70
CA TYR A 169 -18.38 -5.37 18.59
C TYR A 169 -17.74 -5.26 19.97
N ARG A 170 -18.40 -4.55 20.91
CA ARG A 170 -17.93 -4.40 22.29
C ARG A 170 -17.77 -5.73 23.03
N ARG A 171 -18.66 -6.70 22.78
CA ARG A 171 -18.66 -7.97 23.51
C ARG A 171 -17.59 -8.97 23.04
N TYR A 172 -17.24 -8.99 21.76
CA TYR A 172 -16.40 -10.05 21.19
C TYR A 172 -15.20 -9.57 20.37
N MET A 173 -15.28 -8.39 19.74
CA MET A 173 -14.30 -7.96 18.73
C MET A 173 -13.45 -6.76 19.18
N GLU A 174 -13.86 -6.05 20.23
CA GLU A 174 -13.15 -4.90 20.77
C GLU A 174 -11.75 -5.29 21.27
N GLU A 175 -11.65 -6.29 22.15
CA GLU A 175 -10.36 -6.77 22.67
C GLU A 175 -9.39 -7.24 21.56
N PRO A 176 -9.78 -8.13 20.62
CA PRO A 176 -8.91 -8.52 19.51
C PRO A 176 -8.51 -7.36 18.59
N CYS A 177 -9.43 -6.45 18.26
CA CYS A 177 -9.13 -5.32 17.38
C CYS A 177 -8.17 -4.33 18.06
N LEU A 178 -8.37 -4.06 19.36
CA LEU A 178 -7.46 -3.24 20.15
C LEU A 178 -6.09 -3.89 20.25
N TRP A 179 -6.03 -5.21 20.48
CA TRP A 179 -4.76 -5.93 20.52
C TRP A 179 -4.00 -5.82 19.19
N VAL A 180 -4.67 -5.99 18.05
CA VAL A 180 -4.05 -5.87 16.72
C VAL A 180 -3.48 -4.46 16.51
N GLU A 181 -4.23 -3.42 16.91
CA GLU A 181 -3.80 -2.04 16.74
C GLU A 181 -2.64 -1.66 17.68
N THR A 182 -2.70 -2.09 18.94
CA THR A 182 -1.62 -1.87 19.92
C THR A 182 -0.36 -2.66 19.57
N ASN A 183 -0.48 -3.84 18.96
CA ASN A 183 0.63 -4.70 18.59
C ASN A 183 1.00 -4.64 17.10
N ASN A 184 0.64 -3.56 16.40
CA ASN A 184 0.90 -3.42 14.97
C ASN A 184 2.40 -3.56 14.62
N THR A 185 3.29 -3.12 15.51
CA THR A 185 4.75 -3.29 15.38
C THR A 185 5.16 -4.76 15.43
N THR A 186 4.64 -5.53 16.37
CA THR A 186 4.88 -6.97 16.50
C THR A 186 4.36 -7.75 15.30
N ILE A 187 3.15 -7.41 14.82
CA ILE A 187 2.56 -8.02 13.61
C ILE A 187 3.43 -7.72 12.39
N SER A 188 3.87 -6.46 12.23
CA SER A 188 4.74 -6.06 11.13
C SER A 188 6.11 -6.74 11.19
N LEU A 189 6.68 -6.89 12.39
CA LEU A 189 7.92 -7.65 12.60
C LEU A 189 7.74 -9.15 12.26
N LEU A 190 6.60 -9.73 12.62
CA LEU A 190 6.27 -11.12 12.27
C LEU A 190 6.16 -11.29 10.74
N CYS A 191 5.50 -10.37 10.05
CA CYS A 191 5.45 -10.34 8.58
C CYS A 191 6.86 -10.29 7.98
N SER A 192 7.70 -9.34 8.41
CA SER A 192 9.05 -9.20 7.87
C SER A 192 9.92 -10.43 8.14
N ASN A 193 9.77 -11.08 9.30
CA ASN A 193 10.44 -12.36 9.57
C ASN A 193 9.96 -13.46 8.62
N ALA A 194 8.65 -13.55 8.37
CA ALA A 194 8.08 -14.54 7.48
C ALA A 194 8.50 -14.32 6.02
N GLU A 195 8.56 -13.06 5.57
CA GLU A 195 9.03 -12.68 4.23
C GLU A 195 10.51 -13.01 4.04
N ILE A 196 11.36 -12.68 5.01
CA ILE A 196 12.78 -13.04 4.94
C ILE A 196 12.97 -14.57 4.99
N THR A 197 12.22 -15.26 5.84
CA THR A 197 12.20 -16.74 5.89
C THR A 197 11.79 -17.34 4.55
N LEU A 198 10.80 -16.75 3.88
CA LEU A 198 10.38 -17.15 2.55
C LEU A 198 11.48 -16.96 1.52
N GLY A 199 12.27 -15.89 1.62
CA GLY A 199 13.46 -15.66 0.78
C GLY A 199 14.49 -16.78 0.93
N PHE A 200 14.79 -17.18 2.16
CA PHE A 200 15.67 -18.32 2.42
C PHE A 200 15.08 -19.64 1.89
N LEU A 201 13.79 -19.87 2.08
CA LEU A 201 13.11 -21.06 1.53
C LEU A 201 13.17 -21.12 0.00
N MET A 202 13.10 -19.97 -0.68
CA MET A 202 13.26 -19.91 -2.13
C MET A 202 14.68 -20.26 -2.55
N ILE A 203 15.70 -19.79 -1.85
CA ILE A 203 17.10 -20.24 -2.07
C ILE A 203 17.20 -21.74 -1.90
N VAL A 204 16.68 -22.31 -0.80
CA VAL A 204 16.70 -23.76 -0.56
C VAL A 204 15.96 -24.51 -1.68
N SER A 205 14.85 -23.96 -2.17
CA SER A 205 14.09 -24.53 -3.28
C SER A 205 14.86 -24.57 -4.60
N LEU A 206 15.90 -23.75 -4.79
CA LEU A 206 16.76 -23.84 -5.98
C LEU A 206 17.58 -25.12 -6.03
N PHE A 207 17.77 -25.80 -4.89
CA PHE A 207 18.46 -27.09 -4.86
C PHE A 207 17.52 -28.27 -5.17
N SER A 208 16.20 -28.07 -5.08
CA SER A 208 15.17 -29.08 -5.37
C SER A 208 14.99 -29.33 -6.88
N TRP A 209 14.14 -30.27 -7.30
CA TRP A 209 13.82 -30.52 -8.72
C TRP A 209 12.81 -29.51 -9.29
N LYS A 210 12.09 -28.79 -8.42
CA LYS A 210 11.11 -27.74 -8.80
C LYS A 210 11.73 -26.34 -8.77
N ARG A 211 12.86 -26.17 -9.47
CA ARG A 211 13.64 -24.92 -9.45
C ARG A 211 12.90 -23.83 -10.21
N ASN A 212 12.78 -22.65 -9.60
CA ASN A 212 12.34 -21.44 -10.29
C ASN A 212 13.33 -20.29 -9.99
N ILE A 213 14.38 -20.22 -10.81
CA ILE A 213 15.48 -19.26 -10.66
C ILE A 213 14.96 -17.83 -10.85
N ILE A 214 14.18 -17.60 -11.91
CA ILE A 214 13.62 -16.29 -12.24
C ILE A 214 12.79 -15.77 -11.07
N GLN A 215 11.91 -16.60 -10.51
CA GLN A 215 11.08 -16.19 -9.39
C GLN A 215 11.92 -15.87 -8.14
N THR A 216 12.94 -16.68 -7.83
CA THR A 216 13.82 -16.41 -6.68
C THR A 216 14.54 -15.08 -6.85
N PHE A 217 15.08 -14.81 -8.02
CA PHE A 217 15.69 -13.52 -8.33
C PHE A 217 14.72 -12.35 -8.19
N MET A 218 13.51 -12.50 -8.75
CA MET A 218 12.47 -11.48 -8.67
C MET A 218 11.96 -11.23 -7.24
N TYR A 219 11.87 -12.29 -6.42
CA TYR A 219 11.50 -12.16 -5.02
C TYR A 219 12.58 -11.44 -4.19
N PHE A 220 13.85 -11.70 -4.47
CA PHE A 220 14.94 -10.93 -3.84
C PHE A 220 14.94 -9.46 -4.26
N HIS A 221 14.51 -9.12 -5.47
CA HIS A 221 14.27 -7.73 -5.87
C HIS A 221 13.12 -7.10 -5.08
N LEU A 222 12.04 -7.86 -4.85
CA LEU A 222 10.93 -7.40 -4.02
C LEU A 222 11.37 -7.18 -2.56
N LEU A 223 12.11 -8.12 -1.98
CA LEU A 223 12.65 -7.95 -0.62
C LEU A 223 13.61 -6.75 -0.53
N LYS A 224 14.43 -6.53 -1.56
CA LYS A 224 15.26 -5.33 -1.67
C LYS A 224 14.41 -4.07 -1.74
N LEU A 225 13.29 -4.09 -2.47
CA LEU A 225 12.35 -2.99 -2.49
C LEU A 225 11.76 -2.73 -1.10
N MET A 226 11.32 -3.77 -0.39
CA MET A 226 10.78 -3.66 0.98
C MET A 226 11.83 -3.18 2.00
N TYR A 227 13.11 -3.50 1.77
CA TYR A 227 14.20 -2.99 2.58
C TYR A 227 14.37 -1.46 2.47
N HIS A 228 14.07 -0.87 1.31
CA HIS A 228 14.18 0.58 1.06
C HIS A 228 12.85 1.33 1.19
N ALA A 229 11.72 0.65 1.03
CA ALA A 229 10.40 1.28 1.10
C ALA A 229 10.12 1.79 2.53
N PRO A 230 9.75 3.06 2.71
CA PRO A 230 9.69 3.70 4.03
C PRO A 230 8.67 3.05 4.97
N VAL A 231 7.64 2.38 4.44
CA VAL A 231 6.61 1.71 5.25
C VAL A 231 7.10 0.41 5.87
N THR A 232 8.10 -0.25 5.28
CA THR A 232 8.54 -1.61 5.68
C THR A 232 10.04 -1.67 6.04
N SER A 233 10.83 -0.67 5.62
CA SER A 233 12.28 -0.62 5.77
C SER A 233 12.75 -0.83 7.21
N GLY A 234 12.13 -0.15 8.19
CA GLY A 234 12.51 -0.28 9.60
C GLY A 234 12.40 -1.71 10.14
N TYR A 235 11.33 -2.42 9.76
CA TYR A 235 11.12 -3.80 10.18
C TYR A 235 12.11 -4.75 9.50
N HIS A 236 12.30 -4.63 8.18
CA HIS A 236 13.27 -5.47 7.46
C HIS A 236 14.71 -5.24 7.91
N GLN A 237 15.12 -3.98 8.10
CA GLN A 237 16.45 -3.63 8.60
C GLN A 237 16.70 -4.24 9.98
N SER A 238 15.70 -4.19 10.87
CA SER A 238 15.81 -4.79 12.21
C SER A 238 16.03 -6.31 12.15
N VAL A 239 15.32 -7.02 11.25
CA VAL A 239 15.45 -8.47 11.09
C VAL A 239 16.80 -8.82 10.46
N TRP A 240 17.22 -8.10 9.41
CA TRP A 240 18.55 -8.29 8.81
C TRP A 240 19.68 -8.01 9.78
N ALA A 241 19.57 -6.98 10.62
CA ALA A 241 20.55 -6.70 11.67
C ALA A 241 20.59 -7.81 12.74
N ARG A 242 19.45 -8.42 13.08
CA ARG A 242 19.40 -9.56 14.00
C ARG A 242 20.05 -10.80 13.40
N ILE A 243 19.77 -11.10 12.13
CA ILE A 243 20.40 -12.20 11.39
C ILE A 243 21.91 -11.97 11.31
N GLY A 244 22.35 -10.77 10.93
CA GLY A 244 23.76 -10.40 10.85
C GLY A 244 24.47 -10.62 12.18
N ARG A 245 23.91 -10.13 13.29
CA ARG A 245 24.49 -10.35 14.63
C ARG A 245 24.62 -11.82 15.02
N ALA A 246 23.67 -12.66 14.63
CA ALA A 246 23.71 -14.09 14.94
C ALA A 246 24.68 -14.86 14.03
N VAL A 247 24.69 -14.58 12.73
CA VAL A 247 25.38 -15.40 11.71
C VAL A 247 26.83 -14.95 11.50
N ASN A 248 27.12 -13.65 11.58
CA ASN A 248 28.45 -13.11 11.29
C ASN A 248 29.58 -13.71 12.16
N PRO A 249 29.40 -13.92 13.48
CA PRO A 249 30.42 -14.59 14.32
C PRO A 249 30.71 -16.02 13.87
N HIS A 250 29.70 -16.75 13.41
CA HIS A 250 29.85 -18.12 12.94
C HIS A 250 30.53 -18.20 11.57
N ILE A 251 30.23 -17.28 10.66
CA ILE A 251 30.89 -17.20 9.35
C ILE A 251 32.39 -16.93 9.52
N HIS A 252 32.75 -15.97 10.37
CA HIS A 252 34.16 -15.65 10.63
C HIS A 252 34.91 -16.83 11.25
N ARG A 253 34.25 -17.65 12.08
CA ARG A 253 34.87 -18.78 12.76
C ARG A 253 35.00 -20.04 11.90
N TYR A 254 33.98 -20.36 11.10
CA TYR A 254 33.89 -21.67 10.44
C TYR A 254 34.02 -21.61 8.92
N THR A 255 33.69 -20.50 8.28
CA THR A 255 33.61 -20.42 6.81
C THR A 255 34.04 -19.05 6.25
N PRO A 256 35.31 -18.65 6.43
CA PRO A 256 35.80 -17.33 5.98
C PRO A 256 35.72 -17.13 4.45
N VAL A 257 35.68 -18.22 3.67
CA VAL A 257 35.51 -18.21 2.21
C VAL A 257 34.18 -17.55 1.80
N LEU A 258 33.15 -17.61 2.64
CA LEU A 258 31.86 -16.98 2.36
C LEU A 258 31.88 -15.45 2.50
N ASN A 259 32.91 -14.84 3.09
CA ASN A 259 32.97 -13.38 3.28
C ASN A 259 32.95 -12.63 1.94
N THR A 260 33.67 -13.13 0.92
CA THR A 260 33.73 -12.51 -0.40
C THR A 260 32.36 -12.47 -1.09
N PRO A 261 31.63 -13.60 -1.30
CA PRO A 261 30.31 -13.56 -1.90
C PRO A 261 29.28 -12.81 -1.04
N ILE A 262 29.36 -12.91 0.30
CA ILE A 262 28.46 -12.15 1.20
C ILE A 262 28.67 -10.65 1.03
N SER A 263 29.92 -10.17 0.96
CA SER A 263 30.20 -8.75 0.76
C SER A 263 29.72 -8.22 -0.60
N ALA A 264 29.73 -9.07 -1.64
CA ALA A 264 29.21 -8.73 -2.95
C ALA A 264 27.68 -8.62 -2.93
N VAL A 265 27.01 -9.59 -2.29
CA VAL A 265 25.55 -9.56 -2.10
C VAL A 265 25.13 -8.35 -1.25
N GLN A 266 25.85 -8.04 -0.17
CA GLN A 266 25.59 -6.84 0.65
C GLN A 266 25.73 -5.55 -0.16
N ARG A 267 26.76 -5.44 -1.00
CA ARG A 267 26.92 -4.29 -1.91
C ARG A 267 25.78 -4.17 -2.92
N TRP A 268 25.30 -5.29 -3.46
CA TRP A 268 24.12 -5.28 -4.32
C TRP A 268 22.84 -4.92 -3.56
N TRP A 269 22.72 -5.36 -2.30
CA TRP A 269 21.55 -5.12 -1.46
C TRP A 269 21.40 -3.67 -1.04
N LEU A 270 22.51 -2.99 -0.73
CA LEU A 270 22.53 -1.62 -0.21
C LEU A 270 22.54 -0.52 -1.29
N ARG A 271 22.76 -0.88 -2.55
CA ARG A 271 22.69 0.03 -3.71
C ARG A 271 21.27 0.16 -4.22
#